data_AF-A0A5P9GYD7-F1
#
_entry.id   AF-A0A5P9GYD7-F1
#
_cell.length_a   1.000
_cell.length_b   1.000
_cell.length_c   1.000
_cell.angle_alpha   90.00
_cell.angle_beta   90.00
_cell.angle_gamma   90.00
#
_symmetry.space_group_name_H-M   'P 1'
#
loop_
_entity.id
_entity.type
_entity.pdbx_description
1 polymer ?
#
loop_
_entity_poly.entity_id
_entity_poly.type
_entity_poly.pdbx_seq_one_letter_code
_entity_poly.pdbx_strand_id
1 'polypeptide(L)'
;MKYPNPAQEMLLALAEEHGIGEQVAGLLVGRRQSLLCNVPLSALLTARRSQIGISRSSMARRVGIAKSVLDDLEKGAPGVGKNPRLPTLRKLAVGYQLSLPQVLVAAIHSMEAAHRVRKN
;
A
#
# COMPACT_ATOMS: atom_id res chain seq x y z
N MET A 1 9.49 0.50 -25.24
CA MET A 1 10.49 0.73 -24.17
C MET A 1 9.74 1.04 -22.88
N LYS A 2 9.82 0.18 -21.86
CA LYS A 2 9.27 0.47 -20.52
C LYS A 2 10.35 1.22 -19.76
N TYR A 3 10.05 2.44 -19.32
CA TYR A 3 10.94 3.21 -18.46
C TYR A 3 11.16 2.43 -17.15
N PRO A 4 12.42 2.23 -16.73
CA PRO A 4 12.72 1.63 -15.44
C PRO A 4 12.16 2.50 -14.31
N ASN A 5 11.69 1.85 -13.25
CA ASN A 5 11.18 2.54 -12.08
C ASN A 5 12.35 3.18 -11.31
N PRO A 6 12.32 4.48 -10.98
CA PRO A 6 13.40 5.16 -10.26
C PRO A 6 13.78 4.48 -8.93
N ALA A 7 12.80 3.87 -8.25
CA ALA A 7 13.05 3.13 -7.01
C ALA A 7 13.80 1.80 -7.24
N GLN A 8 13.62 1.16 -8.41
CA GLN A 8 14.36 -0.05 -8.77
C GLN A 8 15.81 0.29 -9.13
N GLU A 9 16.05 1.39 -9.84
CA GLU A 9 17.40 1.87 -10.14
C GLU A 9 18.17 2.20 -8.86
N MET A 10 17.54 2.96 -7.94
CA MET A 10 18.17 3.31 -6.67
C MET A 10 18.51 2.08 -5.83
N LEU A 11 17.62 1.08 -5.80
CA LEU A 11 17.88 -0.17 -5.08
C LEU A 11 18.98 -1.01 -5.73
N LEU A 12 19.03 -1.08 -7.07
CA LEU A 12 20.08 -1.78 -7.81
C LEU A 12 21.44 -1.11 -7.58
N ALA A 13 21.51 0.22 -7.61
CA ALA A 13 22.74 0.96 -7.32
C ALA A 13 23.26 0.68 -5.90
N LEU A 14 22.38 0.71 -4.90
CA LEU A 14 22.72 0.31 -3.52
C LEU A 14 23.18 -1.15 -3.42
N ALA A 15 22.51 -2.05 -4.15
CA ALA A 15 22.86 -3.46 -4.15
C ALA A 15 24.22 -3.73 -4.82
N GLU A 16 24.57 -2.99 -5.87
CA GLU A 16 25.88 -3.03 -6.51
C GLU A 16 26.99 -2.54 -5.59
N GLU A 17 26.75 -1.42 -4.87
CA GLU A 17 27.68 -0.89 -3.87
C GLU A 17 28.01 -1.91 -2.77
N HIS A 18 27.04 -2.77 -2.43
CA HIS A 18 27.19 -3.83 -1.43
C HIS A 18 27.54 -5.21 -2.02
N GLY A 19 27.82 -5.33 -3.32
CA GLY A 19 28.23 -6.59 -3.96
C GLY A 19 27.14 -7.65 -4.08
N ILE A 20 25.88 -7.28 -3.89
CA ILE A 20 24.69 -8.16 -3.99
C ILE A 20 23.81 -7.83 -5.21
N GLY A 21 24.35 -7.03 -6.14
CA GLY A 21 23.65 -6.54 -7.34
C GLY A 21 22.99 -7.64 -8.16
N GLU A 22 23.72 -8.70 -8.53
CA GLU A 22 23.16 -9.80 -9.33
C GLU A 22 22.04 -10.57 -8.62
N GLN A 23 22.14 -10.73 -7.31
CA GLN A 23 21.14 -11.44 -6.50
C GLN A 23 19.85 -10.63 -6.44
N VAL A 24 19.98 -9.32 -6.23
CA VAL A 24 18.86 -8.38 -6.23
C VAL A 24 18.28 -8.23 -7.63
N ALA A 25 19.11 -8.15 -8.68
CA ALA A 25 18.67 -8.13 -10.06
C ALA A 25 17.90 -9.41 -10.43
N GLY A 26 18.39 -10.59 -10.06
CA GLY A 26 17.70 -11.86 -10.24
C GLY A 26 16.36 -11.93 -9.52
N LEU A 27 16.25 -11.32 -8.33
CA LEU A 27 14.98 -11.18 -7.62
C LEU A 27 14.01 -10.20 -8.30
N LEU A 28 14.53 -9.22 -9.06
CA LEU A 28 13.76 -8.20 -9.77
C LEU A 28 13.37 -8.61 -11.19
N VAL A 29 14.14 -9.49 -11.84
CA VAL A 29 13.82 -10.04 -13.17
C VAL A 29 12.47 -10.76 -13.11
N GLY A 30 11.52 -10.28 -13.91
CA GLY A 30 10.15 -10.81 -13.97
C GLY A 30 9.15 -10.18 -12.98
N ARG A 31 9.62 -9.38 -12.00
CA ARG A 31 8.71 -8.63 -11.12
C ARG A 31 8.19 -7.39 -11.84
N ARG A 32 6.97 -7.51 -12.38
CA ARG A 32 6.25 -6.41 -13.09
C ARG A 32 5.96 -5.17 -12.24
N GLN A 33 6.27 -5.15 -10.95
CA GLN A 33 5.78 -4.14 -10.02
C GLN A 33 6.88 -3.67 -9.07
N SER A 34 6.96 -2.34 -8.96
CA SER A 34 7.65 -1.62 -7.89
C SER A 34 7.54 -2.39 -6.57
N LEU A 35 8.67 -2.54 -5.87
CA LEU A 35 8.72 -3.19 -4.56
C LEU A 35 7.82 -2.51 -3.51
N LEU A 36 7.28 -1.33 -3.85
CA LEU A 36 6.18 -0.68 -3.18
C LEU A 36 4.93 -0.92 -4.03
N CYS A 37 4.10 -1.84 -3.57
CA CYS A 37 2.94 -2.36 -4.28
C CYS A 37 2.09 -1.19 -4.80
N ASN A 38 1.90 -1.10 -6.12
CA ASN A 38 1.06 -0.09 -6.78
C ASN A 38 -0.42 -0.47 -6.65
N VAL A 39 -0.82 -0.81 -5.42
CA VAL A 39 -2.11 -1.39 -5.07
C VAL A 39 -2.85 -0.33 -4.25
N PRO A 40 -4.13 -0.03 -4.58
CA PRO A 40 -4.90 0.91 -3.80
C PRO A 40 -5.03 0.42 -2.36
N LEU A 41 -5.06 1.36 -1.41
CA LEU A 41 -5.17 1.09 0.02
C LEU A 41 -6.32 0.13 0.35
N SER A 42 -7.47 0.29 -0.32
CA SER A 42 -8.63 -0.59 -0.16
C SER A 42 -8.35 -2.05 -0.48
N ALA A 43 -7.65 -2.32 -1.57
CA ALA A 43 -7.27 -3.66 -1.99
C ALA A 43 -6.19 -4.24 -1.06
N LEU A 44 -5.21 -3.44 -0.65
CA LEU A 44 -4.18 -3.85 0.31
C LEU A 44 -4.81 -4.29 1.64
N LEU A 45 -5.70 -3.47 2.20
CA LEU A 45 -6.38 -3.76 3.46
C LEU A 45 -7.29 -4.99 3.32
N THR A 46 -8.12 -5.04 2.27
CA THR A 46 -9.05 -6.16 2.06
C THR A 46 -8.30 -7.49 1.91
N ALA A 47 -7.25 -7.54 1.09
CA ALA A 47 -6.45 -8.73 0.92
C ALA A 47 -5.81 -9.18 2.24
N ARG A 48 -5.23 -8.23 2.99
CA ARG A 48 -4.56 -8.56 4.26
C ARG A 48 -5.55 -9.00 5.34
N ARG A 49 -6.74 -8.39 5.44
CA ARG A 49 -7.78 -8.84 6.38
C ARG A 49 -8.27 -10.25 6.04
N SER A 50 -8.45 -10.55 4.76
CA SER A 50 -8.84 -11.90 4.31
C SER A 50 -7.78 -12.94 4.66
N GLN A 51 -6.48 -12.61 4.51
CA GLN A 51 -5.39 -13.49 4.95
C GLN A 51 -5.37 -13.74 6.47
N ILE A 52 -5.69 -12.72 7.26
CA ILE A 52 -5.78 -12.83 8.73
C ILE A 52 -7.04 -13.59 9.16
N GLY A 53 -8.04 -13.74 8.27
CA GLY A 53 -9.25 -14.52 8.54
C GLY A 53 -10.24 -13.86 9.51
N ILE A 54 -10.21 -12.53 9.67
CA ILE A 54 -11.09 -11.81 10.60
C ILE A 54 -12.15 -10.94 9.90
N SER A 55 -13.29 -10.77 10.57
CA SER A 55 -14.37 -9.90 10.09
C SER A 55 -13.96 -8.42 10.15
N ARG A 56 -14.63 -7.57 9.36
CA ARG A 56 -14.43 -6.11 9.39
C ARG A 56 -14.72 -5.51 10.77
N SER A 57 -15.76 -5.98 11.45
CA SER A 57 -16.11 -5.49 12.80
C SER A 57 -15.07 -5.87 13.84
N SER A 58 -14.48 -7.07 13.74
CA SER A 58 -13.36 -7.47 14.58
C SER A 58 -12.09 -6.68 14.27
N MET A 59 -11.80 -6.44 13.00
CA MET A 59 -10.65 -5.63 12.58
C MET A 59 -10.79 -4.16 13.02
N ALA A 60 -11.97 -3.56 12.90
CA ALA A 60 -12.23 -2.19 13.35
C ALA A 60 -11.99 -2.02 14.85
N ARG A 61 -12.45 -3.00 15.65
CA ARG A 61 -12.17 -3.07 17.10
C ARG A 61 -10.68 -3.21 17.38
N ARG A 62 -9.98 -4.08 16.65
CA ARG A 62 -8.53 -4.29 16.78
C ARG A 62 -7.70 -3.03 16.47
N VAL A 63 -8.08 -2.31 15.42
CA VAL A 63 -7.40 -1.08 14.98
C VAL A 63 -7.79 0.12 15.85
N GLY A 64 -8.91 0.04 16.58
CA GLY A 64 -9.41 1.15 17.39
C GLY A 64 -9.92 2.30 16.53
N ILE A 65 -10.70 1.98 15.48
CA ILE A 65 -11.40 2.93 14.60
C ILE A 65 -12.87 2.53 14.44
N ALA A 66 -13.73 3.49 14.09
CA ALA A 66 -15.13 3.21 13.82
C ALA A 66 -15.27 2.25 12.63
N LYS A 67 -16.23 1.32 12.70
CA LYS A 67 -16.50 0.35 11.62
C LYS A 67 -16.79 1.04 10.29
N SER A 68 -17.56 2.14 10.30
CA SER A 68 -17.85 2.95 9.12
C SER A 68 -16.58 3.46 8.44
N VAL A 69 -15.61 3.95 9.22
CA VAL A 69 -14.32 4.41 8.72
C VAL A 69 -13.54 3.25 8.08
N LEU A 70 -13.56 2.07 8.68
CA LEU A 70 -12.91 0.90 8.09
C LEU A 70 -13.60 0.43 6.81
N ASP A 71 -14.93 0.43 6.77
CA ASP A 71 -15.71 0.08 5.58
C ASP A 71 -15.41 1.05 4.42
N ASP A 72 -15.30 2.35 4.70
CA ASP A 72 -14.92 3.35 3.69
C ASP A 72 -13.51 3.09 3.14
N LEU A 73 -12.56 2.79 4.02
CA LEU A 73 -11.17 2.48 3.66
C LEU A 73 -11.06 1.19 2.83
N GLU A 74 -11.80 0.13 3.19
CA GLU A 74 -11.75 -1.15 2.47
C GLU A 74 -12.56 -1.18 1.17
N LYS A 75 -13.64 -0.39 1.06
CA LYS A 75 -14.44 -0.33 -0.18
C LYS A 75 -13.82 0.56 -1.25
N GLY A 76 -12.93 1.49 -0.86
CA GLY A 76 -12.31 2.42 -1.80
C GLY A 76 -13.32 3.34 -2.47
N ALA A 77 -14.40 3.70 -1.78
CA ALA A 77 -15.53 4.41 -2.37
C ALA A 77 -15.08 5.76 -2.99
N PRO A 78 -15.29 5.95 -4.32
CA PRO A 78 -14.95 7.19 -5.00
C PRO A 78 -15.93 8.28 -4.53
N GLY A 79 -15.45 9.18 -3.69
CA GLY A 79 -16.26 10.26 -3.12
C GLY A 79 -15.93 10.59 -1.67
N VAL A 80 -15.31 9.66 -0.93
CA VAL A 80 -14.83 9.95 0.43
C VAL A 80 -13.34 10.23 0.38
N GLY A 81 -13.01 11.41 -0.15
CA GLY A 81 -11.70 12.04 -0.05
C GLY A 81 -11.34 12.42 1.39
N LYS A 82 -11.36 11.46 2.32
CA LYS A 82 -10.75 11.64 3.64
C LYS A 82 -9.37 11.04 3.54
N ASN A 83 -8.41 11.87 3.11
CA ASN A 83 -7.00 11.63 3.34
C ASN A 83 -6.84 11.13 4.79
N PRO A 84 -6.63 9.81 5.00
CA PRO A 84 -6.65 9.27 6.33
C PRO A 84 -5.49 9.89 7.08
N ARG A 85 -5.80 10.56 8.21
CA ARG A 85 -4.78 11.26 9.00
C ARG A 85 -3.67 10.27 9.38
N LEU A 86 -2.44 10.74 9.50
CA LEU A 86 -1.29 9.91 9.86
C LEU A 86 -1.51 9.01 11.09
N PRO A 87 -2.20 9.45 12.18
CA PRO A 87 -2.52 8.56 13.30
C PRO A 87 -3.38 7.35 12.91
N THR A 88 -4.33 7.53 11.98
CA THR A 88 -5.16 6.44 11.44
C THR A 88 -4.31 5.47 10.63
N LEU A 89 -3.41 5.98 9.79
CA LEU A 89 -2.50 5.14 9.00
C LEU A 89 -1.57 4.31 9.87
N ARG A 90 -1.05 4.88 10.97
CA ARG A 90 -0.27 4.13 11.97
C ARG A 90 -1.07 3.02 12.63
N LYS A 91 -2.31 3.29 13.03
CA LYS A 91 -3.21 2.28 13.60
C LYS A 91 -3.49 1.14 12.60
N LEU A 92 -3.70 1.47 11.33
CA LEU A 92 -3.89 0.47 10.27
C LEU A 92 -2.65 -0.40 10.10
N ALA A 93 -1.44 0.20 10.04
CA ALA A 93 -0.20 -0.55 9.93
C ALA A 93 -0.05 -1.58 11.07
N VAL A 94 -0.28 -1.16 12.31
CA VAL A 94 -0.23 -2.05 13.49
C VAL A 94 -1.32 -3.13 13.42
N GLY A 95 -2.58 -2.74 13.18
CA GLY A 95 -3.71 -3.67 13.22
C GLY A 95 -3.69 -4.73 12.10
N TYR A 96 -3.18 -4.36 10.92
CA TYR A 96 -3.06 -5.24 9.76
C TYR A 96 -1.71 -5.97 9.68
N GLN A 97 -0.80 -5.72 10.64
CA GLN A 97 0.57 -6.24 10.63
C GLN A 97 1.29 -5.95 9.31
N LEU A 98 1.17 -4.69 8.86
CA LEU A 98 1.82 -4.16 7.68
C LEU A 98 2.88 -3.15 8.11
N SER A 99 3.92 -2.98 7.30
CA SER A 99 4.87 -1.90 7.55
C SER A 99 4.19 -0.55 7.28
N LEU A 100 4.50 0.47 8.10
CA LEU A 100 3.99 1.82 7.90
C LEU A 100 4.32 2.37 6.48
N PRO A 101 5.53 2.16 5.92
CA PRO A 101 5.82 2.58 4.54
C PRO A 101 4.87 2.00 3.50
N GLN A 102 4.52 0.71 3.60
CA GLN A 102 3.58 0.06 2.66
C GLN A 102 2.19 0.72 2.70
N VAL A 103 1.70 1.02 3.90
CA VAL A 103 0.40 1.67 4.10
C VAL A 103 0.40 3.11 3.55
N LEU A 104 1.50 3.85 3.75
CA LEU A 104 1.64 5.22 3.25
C LEU A 104 1.64 5.27 1.73
N VAL A 105 2.41 4.41 1.08
CA VAL A 105 2.48 4.35 -0.39
C VAL A 105 1.13 3.99 -1.00
N ALA A 106 0.45 3.00 -0.44
CA ALA A 106 -0.89 2.60 -0.90
C ALA A 106 -1.93 3.73 -0.72
N ALA A 107 -1.82 4.52 0.35
CA ALA A 107 -2.68 5.68 0.58
C ALA A 107 -2.42 6.80 -0.45
N ILE A 108 -1.16 7.10 -0.75
CA ILE A 108 -0.76 8.10 -1.76
C ILE A 108 -1.30 7.71 -3.14
N HIS A 109 -1.14 6.45 -3.54
CA HIS A 109 -1.64 5.97 -4.83
C HIS A 109 -3.18 6.00 -4.92
N SER A 110 -3.89 5.69 -3.84
CA SER A 110 -5.35 5.86 -3.81
C SER A 110 -5.78 7.32 -3.99
N MET A 111 -5.00 8.28 -3.50
CA MET A 111 -5.27 9.71 -3.70
C MET A 111 -5.01 10.14 -5.14
N GLU A 112 -3.92 9.69 -5.75
CA GLU A 112 -3.60 9.98 -7.16
C GLU A 112 -4.66 9.41 -8.11
N ALA A 113 -5.11 8.18 -7.86
CA ALA A 113 -6.18 7.54 -8.62
C ALA A 113 -7.50 8.32 -8.53
N ALA A 114 -7.88 8.77 -7.32
CA ALA A 114 -9.09 9.57 -7.11
C ALA A 114 -9.02 10.94 -7.80
N HIS A 115 -7.84 11.57 -7.85
CA HIS A 115 -7.65 12.87 -8.49
C HIS A 115 -7.76 12.79 -10.02
N ARG A 116 -7.31 11.68 -10.63
CA ARG A 116 -7.47 11.44 -12.07
C ARG A 116 -8.92 11.23 -12.48
N VAL A 117 -9.71 10.50 -11.69
CA VAL A 117 -11.13 10.24 -11.99
C VAL A 117 -11.97 11.52 -11.95
N ARG A 118 -11.59 12.53 -11.16
CA ARG A 118 -12.35 13.78 -11.01
C ARG A 118 -12.06 14.82 -12.11
N LYS A 119 -11.03 14.59 -12.94
CA LYS A 119 -10.60 15.50 -14.02
C LYS A 119 -11.03 15.06 -15.43
N ASN A 120 -11.58 13.85 -15.55
CA ASN A 120 -12.27 13.35 -16.75
C ASN A 120 -13.78 13.50 -16.56
#